data_AF-A0A817HPY9-F1
#
_entry.id   AF-A0A817HPY9-F1
#
_cell.length_a   1.000
_cell.length_b   1.000
_cell.length_c   1.000
_cell.angle_alpha   90.00
_cell.angle_beta   90.00
_cell.angle_gamma   90.00
#
_symmetry.space_group_name_H-M   'P 1'
#
loop_
_entity.id
_entity.type
_entity.pdbx_description
1 polymer ?
#
loop_
_entity_poly.entity_id
_entity_poly.type
_entity_poly.pdbx_seq_one_letter_code
_entity_poly.pdbx_strand_id
1 'polypeptide(L)'
;MLDFSLPIVAETYDGYLNDINGFHIKEEHVFEALDNAKGSDSLIQEGNVGGGTGMISFGFKAGTGTSSRKIDGLNYTIGVLVQSNFGRKKQLIITGVPVGEELLKIEKNNTSIPDEDAGSIIVIVATNTPLLPHQLKRLATRMSLGIGKVGGIGADLSGDIFLAFSTANVSNPSSTTGAIEFLLNNQMTLLFEATIQCVEEAIVNAMIAAENMSGHNGIRLEAISHKLLIEILRKYKRIDERQ
;
A
#
# COMPACT_ATOMS: atom_id res chain seq x y z
N MET A 1 -32.03 -12.00 15.53
CA MET A 1 -31.57 -11.14 14.43
C MET A 1 -30.97 -12.09 13.41
N LEU A 2 -31.34 -12.01 12.13
CA LEU A 2 -30.63 -12.78 11.10
C LEU A 2 -29.28 -12.10 10.92
N ASP A 3 -28.22 -12.69 11.47
CA ASP A 3 -26.85 -12.18 11.35
C ASP A 3 -26.33 -12.50 9.96
N PHE A 4 -26.67 -11.66 8.98
CA PHE A 4 -26.02 -11.68 7.67
C PHE A 4 -24.65 -11.00 7.79
N SER A 5 -23.58 -11.76 7.50
CA SER A 5 -22.23 -11.22 7.42
C SER A 5 -21.94 -10.71 6.01
N LEU A 6 -21.37 -9.51 5.91
CA LEU A 6 -20.93 -8.88 4.67
C LEU A 6 -19.43 -8.58 4.77
N PRO A 7 -18.55 -9.60 4.66
CA PRO A 7 -17.12 -9.40 4.77
C PRO A 7 -16.59 -8.55 3.61
N ILE A 8 -15.59 -7.72 3.90
CA ILE A 8 -14.87 -6.95 2.89
C ILE A 8 -13.62 -7.75 2.51
N VAL A 9 -13.56 -8.19 1.26
CA VAL A 9 -12.42 -8.89 0.66
C VAL A 9 -11.99 -8.12 -0.58
N ALA A 10 -10.68 -7.95 -0.73
CA ALA A 10 -10.06 -7.28 -1.87
C ALA A 10 -8.87 -8.11 -2.35
N GLU A 11 -8.35 -7.80 -3.54
CA GLU A 11 -7.30 -8.60 -4.18
C GLU A 11 -6.35 -7.73 -5.00
N THR A 12 -5.20 -8.31 -5.30
CA THR A 12 -4.37 -7.95 -6.45
C THR A 12 -3.89 -9.26 -7.09
N TYR A 13 -3.52 -9.23 -8.37
CA TYR A 13 -3.16 -10.42 -9.13
C TYR A 13 -1.68 -10.84 -8.99
N ASP A 14 -1.39 -12.05 -8.50
CA ASP A 14 -0.03 -12.59 -8.32
C ASP A 14 0.38 -13.69 -9.32
N GLY A 15 -0.37 -13.89 -10.40
CA GLY A 15 -0.22 -15.05 -11.28
C GLY A 15 1.12 -15.16 -12.05
N TYR A 16 2.00 -14.16 -11.95
CA TYR A 16 3.38 -14.28 -12.43
C TYR A 16 4.27 -15.11 -11.49
N LEU A 17 4.10 -14.96 -10.18
CA LEU A 17 4.93 -15.65 -9.18
C LEU A 17 4.18 -16.80 -8.49
N ASN A 18 2.85 -16.82 -8.60
CA ASN A 18 1.98 -17.82 -8.01
C ASN A 18 1.24 -18.63 -9.08
N ASP A 19 0.94 -19.89 -8.77
CA ASP A 19 -0.06 -20.67 -9.51
C ASP A 19 -1.47 -20.25 -9.07
N ILE A 20 -1.91 -19.08 -9.55
CA ILE A 20 -3.16 -18.45 -9.10
C ILE A 20 -4.40 -19.32 -9.41
N ASN A 21 -4.35 -20.12 -10.48
CA ASN A 21 -5.43 -21.02 -10.88
C ASN A 21 -5.44 -22.35 -10.10
N GLY A 22 -4.43 -22.61 -9.26
CA GLY A 22 -4.37 -23.79 -8.41
C GLY A 22 -5.19 -23.70 -7.13
N PHE A 23 -5.74 -22.52 -6.81
CA PHE A 23 -6.57 -22.28 -5.63
C PHE A 23 -5.91 -22.76 -4.32
N HIS A 24 -4.65 -22.37 -4.11
CA HIS A 24 -3.82 -22.86 -3.00
C HIS A 24 -4.17 -22.27 -1.63
N ILE A 25 -4.82 -21.10 -1.59
CA ILE A 25 -5.35 -20.53 -0.34
C ILE A 25 -6.56 -21.34 0.14
N LYS A 26 -6.51 -21.81 1.39
CA LYS A 26 -7.55 -22.61 2.05
C LYS A 26 -8.15 -21.83 3.22
N GLU A 27 -9.30 -22.29 3.70
CA GLU A 27 -10.02 -21.74 4.86
C GLU A 27 -9.10 -21.62 6.09
N GLU A 28 -8.29 -22.63 6.36
CA GLU A 28 -7.32 -22.65 7.47
C GLU A 28 -6.31 -21.51 7.41
N HIS A 29 -5.85 -21.11 6.21
CA HIS A 29 -4.93 -19.97 6.07
C HIS A 29 -5.60 -18.64 6.42
N VAL A 30 -6.91 -18.52 6.13
CA VAL A 30 -7.68 -17.31 6.47
C VAL A 30 -7.89 -17.23 7.98
N PHE A 31 -8.24 -18.33 8.63
CA PHE A 31 -8.37 -18.36 10.08
C PHE A 31 -7.04 -18.16 10.79
N GLU A 32 -5.94 -18.72 10.28
CA GLU A 32 -4.60 -18.45 10.79
C GLU A 32 -4.27 -16.96 10.74
N ALA A 33 -4.60 -16.27 9.65
CA ALA A 33 -4.38 -14.82 9.54
C ALA A 33 -5.26 -14.02 10.53
N LEU A 34 -6.50 -14.44 10.75
CA LEU A 34 -7.42 -13.81 11.71
C LEU A 34 -6.94 -14.01 13.15
N ASP A 35 -6.57 -15.24 13.52
CA ASP A 35 -6.15 -15.60 14.87
C ASP A 35 -4.78 -14.98 15.23
N ASN A 36 -3.92 -14.77 14.23
CA ASN A 36 -2.62 -14.11 14.40
C ASN A 36 -2.66 -12.58 14.30
N ALA A 37 -3.83 -11.97 14.10
CA ALA A 37 -3.95 -10.51 14.03
C ALA A 37 -3.56 -9.87 15.37
N LYS A 38 -2.55 -9.00 15.36
CA LYS A 38 -2.00 -8.35 16.57
C LYS A 38 -2.39 -6.87 16.64
N GLY A 39 -2.47 -6.36 17.87
CA GLY A 39 -2.82 -4.97 18.17
C GLY A 39 -1.67 -3.97 17.98
N SER A 40 -1.89 -2.73 18.45
CA SER A 40 -1.01 -1.57 18.25
C SER A 40 0.41 -1.71 18.79
N ASP A 41 0.66 -2.67 19.67
CA ASP A 41 1.98 -2.89 20.28
C ASP A 41 2.89 -3.79 19.43
N SER A 42 2.41 -4.19 18.25
CA SER A 42 3.15 -5.06 17.32
C SER A 42 3.59 -4.29 16.07
N LEU A 43 4.77 -4.67 15.55
CA LEU A 43 5.23 -4.23 14.24
C LEU A 43 4.53 -5.07 13.16
N ILE A 44 4.12 -4.40 12.09
CA ILE A 44 3.55 -5.02 10.90
C ILE A 44 4.71 -5.48 10.02
N GLN A 45 4.68 -6.74 9.58
CA GLN A 45 5.64 -7.25 8.61
C GLN A 45 5.35 -6.69 7.21
N GLU A 46 6.40 -6.42 6.45
CA GLU A 46 6.34 -5.79 5.12
C GLU A 46 7.08 -6.64 4.08
N GLY A 47 6.90 -6.33 2.80
CA GLY A 47 7.47 -7.06 1.68
C GLY A 47 6.68 -8.32 1.33
N ASN A 48 7.35 -9.47 1.35
CA ASN A 48 6.85 -10.75 0.82
C ASN A 48 5.97 -11.52 1.83
N VAL A 49 4.93 -10.87 2.37
CA VAL A 49 4.10 -11.46 3.43
C VAL A 49 2.61 -11.36 3.12
N GLY A 50 1.82 -12.28 3.68
CA GLY A 50 0.36 -12.31 3.54
C GLY A 50 -0.08 -12.29 2.07
N GLY A 51 -1.10 -11.47 1.76
CA GLY A 51 -1.53 -11.26 0.38
C GLY A 51 -0.49 -10.58 -0.52
N GLY A 52 0.52 -9.90 0.05
CA GLY A 52 1.62 -9.29 -0.69
C GLY A 52 2.69 -10.27 -1.20
N THR A 53 2.62 -11.55 -0.80
CA THR A 53 3.67 -12.55 -1.02
C THR A 53 4.15 -12.61 -2.48
N GLY A 54 3.24 -12.74 -3.45
CA GLY A 54 3.57 -12.87 -4.87
C GLY A 54 3.59 -11.56 -5.68
N MET A 55 3.51 -10.41 -5.02
CA MET A 55 3.24 -9.13 -5.71
C MET A 55 4.49 -8.40 -6.23
N ILE A 56 4.27 -7.58 -7.25
CA ILE A 56 5.27 -6.93 -8.09
C ILE A 56 4.90 -5.46 -8.31
N SER A 57 5.79 -4.53 -8.01
CA SER A 57 5.59 -3.12 -8.34
C SER A 57 6.78 -2.54 -9.08
N PHE A 58 6.52 -1.78 -10.14
CA PHE A 58 7.54 -1.14 -10.97
C PHE A 58 8.62 -2.12 -11.48
N GLY A 59 8.22 -3.35 -11.80
CA GLY A 59 9.12 -4.42 -12.25
C GLY A 59 10.09 -4.96 -11.19
N PHE A 60 9.88 -4.63 -9.91
CA PHE A 60 10.62 -5.17 -8.77
C PHE A 60 9.69 -5.94 -7.84
N LYS A 61 10.25 -6.80 -7.00
CA LYS A 61 9.48 -7.39 -5.92
C LYS A 61 8.94 -6.30 -4.99
N ALA A 62 7.66 -6.43 -4.64
CA ALA A 62 6.96 -5.56 -3.69
C ALA A 62 6.09 -6.42 -2.77
N GLY A 63 4.89 -5.96 -2.41
CA GLY A 63 3.97 -6.69 -1.55
C GLY A 63 3.30 -5.79 -0.52
N THR A 64 3.34 -6.22 0.74
CA THR A 64 2.71 -5.48 1.84
C THR A 64 3.61 -4.33 2.28
N GLY A 65 3.03 -3.15 2.47
CA GLY A 65 3.72 -2.01 3.07
C GLY A 65 2.80 -1.22 3.96
N THR A 66 3.38 -0.49 4.91
CA THR A 66 2.65 0.32 5.87
C THR A 66 3.38 1.62 6.17
N SER A 67 2.62 2.65 6.57
CA SER A 67 3.17 3.89 7.12
C SER A 67 2.12 4.58 7.98
N SER A 68 2.55 5.51 8.83
CA SER A 68 1.64 6.34 9.60
C SER A 68 2.15 7.77 9.79
N ARG A 69 1.23 8.69 10.07
CA ARG A 69 1.51 10.08 10.45
C ARG A 69 0.63 10.48 11.61
N LYS A 70 1.25 11.09 12.63
CA LYS A 70 0.52 11.87 13.63
C LYS A 70 0.18 13.23 13.03
N ILE A 71 -1.02 13.71 13.30
CA ILE A 71 -1.48 15.03 12.87
C ILE A 71 -1.19 16.03 13.97
N ASP A 72 -0.18 16.86 13.75
CA ASP A 72 0.24 17.89 14.70
C ASP A 72 -0.93 18.81 15.06
N GLY A 73 -1.07 19.07 16.37
CA GLY A 73 -2.11 19.95 16.91
C GLY A 73 -3.51 19.33 17.05
N LEU A 74 -3.77 18.12 16.52
CA LEU A 74 -5.09 17.48 16.61
C LEU A 74 -5.12 16.16 17.40
N ASN A 75 -3.96 15.62 17.82
CA ASN A 75 -3.83 14.32 18.49
C ASN A 75 -4.44 13.14 17.71
N TYR A 76 -4.58 13.27 16.39
CA TYR A 76 -5.04 12.20 15.52
C TYR A 76 -3.89 11.51 14.79
N THR A 77 -4.16 10.33 14.26
CA THR A 77 -3.22 9.53 13.46
C THR A 77 -3.90 9.05 12.18
N ILE A 78 -3.14 9.06 11.09
CA ILE A 78 -3.46 8.36 9.84
C ILE A 78 -2.51 7.17 9.74
N GLY A 79 -3.04 5.96 9.66
CA GLY A 79 -2.31 4.75 9.30
C GLY A 79 -2.71 4.28 7.91
N VAL A 80 -1.75 3.77 7.15
CA VAL A 80 -1.96 3.20 5.82
C VAL A 80 -1.37 1.81 5.78
N LEU A 81 -2.11 0.85 5.21
CA LEU A 81 -1.59 -0.43 4.76
C LEU A 81 -1.88 -0.60 3.27
N VAL A 82 -0.90 -1.04 2.51
CA VAL A 82 -1.01 -1.30 1.07
C VAL A 82 -0.68 -2.75 0.74
N GLN A 83 -1.35 -3.28 -0.27
CA GLN A 83 -0.89 -4.42 -1.06
C GLN A 83 -0.51 -3.88 -2.44
N SER A 84 0.79 -3.67 -2.66
CA SER A 84 1.33 -2.99 -3.84
C SER A 84 1.68 -4.00 -4.92
N ASN A 85 1.04 -3.88 -6.09
CA ASN A 85 1.26 -4.75 -7.24
C ASN A 85 1.12 -3.99 -8.59
N PHE A 86 1.74 -2.82 -8.76
CA PHE A 86 1.43 -1.95 -9.90
C PHE A 86 2.63 -1.20 -10.49
N GLY A 87 2.42 -0.60 -11.67
CA GLY A 87 3.35 0.31 -12.30
C GLY A 87 4.48 -0.39 -13.06
N ARG A 88 5.04 0.33 -14.04
CA ARG A 88 6.16 -0.10 -14.88
C ARG A 88 7.46 0.48 -14.38
N LYS A 89 8.58 -0.22 -14.61
CA LYS A 89 9.89 0.18 -14.08
C LYS A 89 10.23 1.65 -14.38
N LYS A 90 10.03 2.10 -15.62
CA LYS A 90 10.33 3.49 -16.03
C LYS A 90 9.56 4.57 -15.27
N GLN A 91 8.40 4.25 -14.70
CA GLN A 91 7.54 5.21 -14.01
C GLN A 91 8.00 5.50 -12.59
N LEU A 92 8.81 4.63 -11.98
CA LEU A 92 9.15 4.71 -10.57
C LEU A 92 9.79 6.05 -10.20
N ILE A 93 9.11 6.78 -9.31
CA ILE A 93 9.59 8.00 -8.69
C ILE A 93 9.74 7.76 -7.18
N ILE A 94 10.86 8.15 -6.59
CA ILE A 94 11.06 8.14 -5.13
C ILE A 94 11.61 9.50 -4.73
N THR A 95 10.94 10.20 -3.82
CA THR A 95 11.31 11.57 -3.37
C THR A 95 11.46 12.59 -4.51
N GLY A 96 10.69 12.41 -5.59
CA GLY A 96 10.74 13.23 -6.81
C GLY A 96 11.92 12.91 -7.75
N VAL A 97 12.70 11.88 -7.47
CA VAL A 97 13.79 11.41 -8.34
C VAL A 97 13.24 10.37 -9.32
N PRO A 98 13.53 10.45 -10.63
CA PRO A 98 13.11 9.46 -11.63
C PRO A 98 13.96 8.19 -11.54
N VAL A 99 13.84 7.46 -10.42
CA VAL A 99 14.62 6.27 -10.10
C VAL A 99 14.49 5.20 -11.19
N GLY A 100 13.28 5.00 -11.71
CA GLY A 100 13.01 4.06 -12.79
C GLY A 100 13.86 4.30 -14.03
N GLU A 101 13.93 5.54 -14.49
CA GLU A 101 14.73 5.92 -15.66
C GLU A 101 16.24 5.77 -15.41
N GLU A 102 16.70 6.06 -14.20
CA GLU A 102 18.11 5.92 -13.83
C GLU A 102 18.53 4.45 -13.77
N LEU A 103 17.69 3.57 -13.22
CA LEU A 103 17.95 2.12 -13.17
C LEU A 103 18.00 1.51 -14.57
N LEU A 104 17.13 1.93 -15.50
CA LEU A 104 17.14 1.45 -16.89
C LEU A 104 18.42 1.80 -17.67
N LYS A 105 19.21 2.79 -17.21
CA LYS A 105 20.51 3.12 -17.81
C LYS A 105 21.63 2.20 -17.33
N ILE A 106 21.43 1.53 -16.19
CA ILE A 106 22.45 0.74 -15.48
C ILE A 106 22.18 -0.75 -15.65
N GLU A 107 20.92 -1.17 -15.50
CA GLU A 107 20.49 -2.55 -15.55
C GLU A 107 20.17 -2.97 -16.99
N LYS A 108 20.67 -4.15 -17.40
CA LYS A 108 20.11 -4.83 -18.57
C LYS A 108 18.79 -5.46 -18.13
N ASN A 109 17.71 -5.15 -18.84
CA ASN A 109 16.39 -5.67 -18.51
C ASN A 109 16.36 -7.19 -18.73
N ASN A 110 16.59 -7.96 -17.67
CA ASN A 110 16.72 -9.42 -17.70
C ASN A 110 15.51 -10.14 -17.06
N THR A 111 14.42 -9.42 -16.74
CA THR A 111 13.23 -10.03 -16.17
C THR A 111 12.43 -10.74 -17.25
N SER A 112 12.01 -11.98 -16.97
CA SER A 112 11.12 -12.74 -17.85
C SER A 112 9.66 -12.28 -17.78
N ILE A 113 9.34 -11.35 -16.87
CA ILE A 113 8.01 -10.78 -16.68
C ILE A 113 7.88 -9.57 -17.62
N PRO A 114 6.80 -9.48 -18.42
CA PRO A 114 6.51 -8.30 -19.24
C PRO A 114 6.44 -7.02 -18.39
N ASP A 115 7.07 -5.94 -18.86
CA ASP A 115 6.94 -4.59 -18.26
C ASP A 115 5.62 -3.95 -18.70
N GLU A 116 4.52 -4.58 -18.31
CA GLU A 116 3.16 -4.15 -18.60
C GLU A 116 2.56 -3.41 -17.40
N ASP A 117 1.70 -2.43 -17.69
CA ASP A 117 0.99 -1.64 -16.67
C ASP A 117 -0.36 -2.30 -16.33
N ALA A 118 -0.33 -3.60 -16.05
CA ALA A 118 -1.51 -4.46 -15.80
C ALA A 118 -1.55 -4.97 -14.36
N GLY A 119 -1.25 -4.07 -13.43
CA GLY A 119 -1.11 -4.36 -12.00
C GLY A 119 -2.40 -4.19 -11.21
N SER A 120 -2.30 -3.92 -9.92
CA SER A 120 -3.38 -3.48 -9.02
C SER A 120 -2.78 -2.93 -7.73
N ILE A 121 -3.54 -2.14 -6.98
CA ILE A 121 -3.18 -1.77 -5.62
C ILE A 121 -4.42 -1.67 -4.74
N ILE A 122 -4.35 -2.32 -3.58
CA ILE A 122 -5.31 -2.10 -2.50
C ILE A 122 -4.67 -1.17 -1.47
N VAL A 123 -5.37 -0.08 -1.15
CA VAL A 123 -4.94 0.87 -0.12
C VAL A 123 -6.01 0.97 0.96
N ILE A 124 -5.61 0.70 2.20
CA ILE A 124 -6.47 0.83 3.38
C ILE A 124 -5.93 1.98 4.24
N VAL A 125 -6.77 2.98 4.52
CA VAL A 125 -6.50 4.05 5.48
C VAL A 125 -7.34 3.82 6.74
N ALA A 126 -6.66 3.83 7.89
CA ALA A 126 -7.27 3.86 9.22
C ALA A 126 -6.98 5.19 9.91
N THR A 127 -7.95 5.73 10.65
CA THR A 127 -7.73 6.91 11.48
C THR A 127 -8.56 6.91 12.74
N ASN A 128 -8.02 7.47 13.84
CA ASN A 128 -8.78 7.76 15.05
C ASN A 128 -9.47 9.14 15.01
N THR A 129 -9.45 9.83 13.86
CA THR A 129 -10.19 11.09 13.68
C THR A 129 -11.69 10.81 13.57
N PRO A 130 -12.58 11.54 14.27
CA PRO A 130 -14.02 11.41 14.09
C PRO A 130 -14.42 11.94 12.71
N LEU A 131 -14.59 11.03 11.75
CA LEU A 131 -14.95 11.35 10.38
C LEU A 131 -16.29 10.73 10.01
N LEU A 132 -17.11 11.50 9.30
CA LEU A 132 -18.35 11.03 8.70
C LEU A 132 -18.07 10.24 7.41
N PRO A 133 -18.98 9.36 6.96
CA PRO A 133 -18.78 8.56 5.75
C PRO A 133 -18.39 9.36 4.51
N HIS A 134 -18.97 10.55 4.32
CA HIS A 134 -18.64 11.42 3.19
C HIS A 134 -17.25 12.10 3.33
N GLN A 135 -16.74 12.28 4.55
CA GLN A 135 -15.38 12.76 4.80
C GLN A 135 -14.35 11.66 4.56
N LEU A 136 -14.67 10.42 4.97
CA LEU A 136 -13.88 9.24 4.62
C LEU A 136 -13.78 9.03 3.11
N LYS A 137 -14.88 9.24 2.36
CA LYS A 137 -14.83 9.23 0.90
C LYS A 137 -13.86 10.27 0.34
N ARG A 138 -13.84 11.49 0.89
CA ARG A 138 -12.86 12.52 0.50
C ARG A 138 -11.42 12.10 0.84
N LEU A 139 -11.20 11.46 1.99
CA LEU A 139 -9.90 10.92 2.38
C LEU A 139 -9.43 9.84 1.39
N ALA A 140 -10.31 8.90 1.02
CA ALA A 140 -10.02 7.86 0.05
C ALA A 140 -9.60 8.42 -1.32
N THR A 141 -10.22 9.52 -1.78
CA THR A 141 -9.80 10.16 -3.04
C THR A 141 -8.39 10.78 -3.00
N ARG A 142 -7.74 10.90 -1.82
CA ARG A 142 -6.36 11.38 -1.72
C ARG A 142 -5.33 10.28 -1.89
N MET A 143 -5.72 9.02 -1.76
CA MET A 143 -4.80 7.90 -1.93
C MET A 143 -4.23 7.85 -3.36
N SER A 144 -5.04 8.21 -4.38
CA SER A 144 -4.58 8.32 -5.77
C SER A 144 -3.46 9.35 -5.96
N LEU A 145 -3.45 10.43 -5.18
CA LEU A 145 -2.36 11.42 -5.24
C LEU A 145 -1.06 10.84 -4.67
N GLY A 146 -1.13 10.03 -3.61
CA GLY A 146 0.04 9.31 -3.07
C GLY A 146 0.61 8.29 -4.07
N ILE A 147 -0.27 7.54 -4.73
CA ILE A 147 0.10 6.63 -5.84
C ILE A 147 0.75 7.41 -6.99
N GLY A 148 0.19 8.57 -7.35
CA GLY A 148 0.76 9.44 -8.39
C GLY A 148 2.17 9.94 -8.05
N LYS A 149 2.48 10.18 -6.78
CA LYS A 149 3.82 10.64 -6.36
C LYS A 149 4.92 9.60 -6.58
N VAL A 150 4.58 8.32 -6.57
CA VAL A 150 5.52 7.23 -6.89
C VAL A 150 5.52 6.83 -8.37
N GLY A 151 4.69 7.49 -9.19
CA GLY A 151 4.65 7.31 -10.64
C GLY A 151 3.46 6.50 -11.16
N GLY A 152 2.54 6.09 -10.29
CA GLY A 152 1.31 5.41 -10.71
C GLY A 152 0.41 6.31 -11.55
N ILE A 153 -0.18 5.75 -12.60
CA ILE A 153 -1.03 6.50 -13.54
C ILE A 153 -2.48 6.01 -13.58
N GLY A 154 -2.85 5.01 -12.79
CA GLY A 154 -4.16 4.35 -12.87
C GLY A 154 -4.36 3.72 -14.25
N ALA A 155 -3.49 2.80 -14.63
CA ALA A 155 -3.53 2.15 -15.93
C ALA A 155 -4.82 1.34 -16.10
N ASP A 156 -5.24 1.13 -17.35
CA ASP A 156 -6.56 0.56 -17.69
C ASP A 156 -6.82 -0.82 -17.06
N LEU A 157 -5.79 -1.66 -17.02
CA LEU A 157 -5.86 -2.99 -16.42
C LEU A 157 -5.46 -2.99 -14.92
N SER A 158 -5.25 -1.80 -14.33
CA SER A 158 -4.87 -1.66 -12.93
C SER A 158 -6.08 -1.56 -12.01
N GLY A 159 -6.30 -2.59 -11.19
CA GLY A 159 -7.31 -2.59 -10.13
C GLY A 159 -6.90 -1.70 -8.95
N ASP A 160 -7.10 -0.39 -9.06
CA ASP A 160 -6.73 0.57 -8.01
C ASP A 160 -7.94 0.86 -7.10
N ILE A 161 -8.01 0.18 -5.94
CA ILE A 161 -9.18 0.23 -5.04
C ILE A 161 -8.79 0.69 -3.64
N PHE A 162 -9.58 1.62 -3.09
CA PHE A 162 -9.28 2.36 -1.87
C PHE A 162 -10.37 2.20 -0.82
N LEU A 163 -9.96 1.94 0.43
CA LEU A 163 -10.85 1.88 1.59
C LEU A 163 -10.34 2.82 2.69
N ALA A 164 -11.23 3.64 3.25
CA ALA A 164 -10.91 4.45 4.43
C ALA A 164 -11.94 4.22 5.53
N PHE A 165 -11.48 4.04 6.77
CA PHE A 165 -12.35 3.93 7.93
C PHE A 165 -11.83 4.76 9.12
N SER A 166 -12.77 5.14 9.99
CA SER A 166 -12.49 5.82 11.26
C SER A 166 -12.79 4.90 12.43
N THR A 167 -11.96 4.94 13.46
CA THR A 167 -12.16 4.20 14.72
C THR A 167 -12.80 5.05 15.83
N ALA A 168 -13.12 6.32 15.58
CA ALA A 168 -13.55 7.25 16.64
C ALA A 168 -15.03 7.08 17.03
N ASN A 169 -15.92 6.94 16.04
CA ASN A 169 -17.36 6.80 16.27
C ASN A 169 -17.75 5.33 16.19
N VAL A 170 -17.81 4.63 17.33
CA VAL A 170 -18.28 3.24 17.41
C VAL A 170 -19.78 3.23 17.63
N SER A 171 -20.55 2.63 16.71
CA SER A 171 -21.99 2.48 16.86
C SER A 171 -22.34 1.32 17.80
N ASN A 172 -23.35 1.52 18.65
CA ASN A 172 -23.98 0.42 19.39
C ASN A 172 -25.12 -0.17 18.54
N PRO A 173 -25.03 -1.44 18.10
CA PRO A 173 -26.03 -2.05 17.22
C PRO A 173 -27.44 -2.10 17.83
N SER A 174 -27.55 -2.08 19.16
CA SER A 174 -28.85 -2.12 19.86
C SER A 174 -29.53 -0.76 20.00
N SER A 175 -28.84 0.33 19.65
CA SER A 175 -29.35 1.69 19.82
C SER A 175 -30.10 2.18 18.57
N THR A 176 -31.28 2.75 18.77
CA THR A 176 -32.07 3.38 17.68
C THR A 176 -31.48 4.72 17.23
N THR A 177 -30.84 5.46 18.14
CA THR A 177 -30.19 6.74 17.86
C THR A 177 -28.86 6.85 18.62
N GLY A 178 -27.98 7.72 18.14
CA GLY A 178 -26.69 8.01 18.77
C GLY A 178 -26.22 9.42 18.44
N ALA A 179 -25.43 10.00 19.34
CA ALA A 179 -24.67 11.21 19.06
C ALA A 179 -23.33 10.83 18.42
N ILE A 180 -22.85 11.67 17.51
CA ILE A 180 -21.56 11.48 16.86
C ILE A 180 -20.76 12.78 16.93
N GLU A 181 -19.45 12.66 17.06
CA GLU A 181 -18.54 13.76 16.85
C GLU A 181 -18.04 13.74 15.41
N PHE A 182 -17.66 14.90 14.89
CA PHE A 182 -17.02 14.99 13.59
C PHE A 182 -16.01 16.13 13.51
N LEU A 183 -14.95 15.89 12.77
CA LEU A 183 -13.94 16.89 12.48
C LEU A 183 -14.51 17.96 11.54
N LEU A 184 -14.33 19.24 11.89
CA LEU A 184 -14.74 20.34 11.05
C LEU A 184 -13.90 20.43 9.77
N ASN A 185 -14.53 20.87 8.68
CA ASN A 185 -13.92 20.86 7.35
C ASN A 185 -12.63 21.68 7.22
N ASN A 186 -12.44 22.71 8.04
CA ASN A 186 -11.22 23.54 8.04
C ASN A 186 -9.96 22.77 8.44
N GLN A 187 -10.09 21.64 9.13
CA GLN A 187 -8.97 20.80 9.55
C GLN A 187 -8.65 19.66 8.56
N MET A 188 -9.53 19.42 7.57
CA MET A 188 -9.42 18.25 6.67
C MET A 188 -8.16 18.26 5.80
N THR A 189 -7.62 19.44 5.46
CA THR A 189 -6.42 19.54 4.61
C THR A 189 -5.21 18.87 5.27
N LEU A 190 -5.07 18.95 6.60
CA LEU A 190 -3.99 18.29 7.34
C LEU A 190 -4.05 16.77 7.20
N LEU A 191 -5.26 16.20 7.26
CA LEU A 191 -5.48 14.78 7.05
C LEU A 191 -5.21 14.37 5.61
N PHE A 192 -5.59 15.20 4.63
CA PHE A 192 -5.33 14.91 3.22
C PHE A 192 -3.84 14.84 2.92
N GLU A 193 -3.06 15.80 3.43
CA GLU A 193 -1.62 15.81 3.26
C GLU A 193 -0.98 14.57 3.91
N ALA A 194 -1.35 14.26 5.14
CA ALA A 194 -0.86 13.08 5.85
C ALA A 194 -1.21 11.78 5.11
N THR A 195 -2.43 11.64 4.58
CA THR A 195 -2.81 10.48 3.77
C THR A 195 -1.94 10.34 2.53
N ILE A 196 -1.66 11.42 1.80
CA ILE A 196 -0.81 11.38 0.60
C ILE A 196 0.59 10.90 0.96
N GLN A 197 1.18 11.45 2.04
CA GLN A 197 2.51 11.09 2.52
C GLN A 197 2.57 9.63 2.98
N CYS A 198 1.58 9.16 3.75
CA CYS A 198 1.54 7.78 4.21
C CYS A 198 1.40 6.79 3.05
N VAL A 199 0.58 7.10 2.03
CA VAL A 199 0.42 6.21 0.87
C VAL A 199 1.70 6.13 0.04
N GLU A 200 2.33 7.28 -0.24
CA GLU A 200 3.63 7.34 -0.92
C GLU A 200 4.67 6.48 -0.18
N GLU A 201 4.83 6.69 1.13
CA GLU A 201 5.81 5.96 1.93
C GLU A 201 5.49 4.47 2.07
N ALA A 202 4.22 4.09 2.29
CA ALA A 202 3.84 2.68 2.42
C ALA A 202 4.14 1.89 1.13
N ILE A 203 3.97 2.49 -0.05
CA ILE A 203 4.34 1.86 -1.32
C ILE A 203 5.86 1.68 -1.41
N VAL A 204 6.63 2.71 -1.03
CA VAL A 204 8.10 2.61 -1.01
C VAL A 204 8.55 1.55 0.01
N ASN A 205 7.98 1.51 1.21
CA ASN A 205 8.31 0.51 2.22
C ASN A 205 8.02 -0.91 1.74
N ALA A 206 6.91 -1.15 1.02
CA ALA A 206 6.62 -2.44 0.42
C ALA A 206 7.74 -2.93 -0.52
N MET A 207 8.32 -2.02 -1.31
CA MET A 207 9.42 -2.32 -2.23
C MET A 207 10.76 -2.49 -1.49
N ILE A 208 11.02 -1.67 -0.47
CA ILE A 208 12.28 -1.70 0.30
C ILE A 208 12.36 -2.97 1.17
N ALA A 209 11.25 -3.38 1.77
CA ALA A 209 11.18 -4.57 2.62
C ALA A 209 11.11 -5.89 1.83
N ALA A 210 10.78 -5.83 0.54
CA ALA A 210 10.70 -7.01 -0.31
C ALA A 210 12.07 -7.66 -0.56
N GLU A 211 12.06 -8.97 -0.73
CA GLU A 211 13.26 -9.78 -1.01
C GLU A 211 13.13 -10.51 -2.35
N ASN A 212 14.27 -10.89 -2.95
CA ASN A 212 14.27 -11.68 -4.19
C ASN A 212 13.39 -12.94 -4.07
N MET A 213 12.58 -13.22 -5.08
CA MET A 213 11.68 -14.38 -5.08
C MET A 213 11.88 -15.23 -6.35
N SER A 214 11.85 -16.55 -6.17
CA SER A 214 11.68 -17.51 -7.27
C SER A 214 10.28 -18.09 -7.15
N GLY A 215 9.43 -17.81 -8.13
CA GLY A 215 8.02 -18.20 -8.14
C GLY A 215 7.72 -19.33 -9.11
N HIS A 216 6.46 -19.40 -9.50
CA HIS A 216 5.93 -20.36 -10.45
C HIS A 216 6.67 -20.34 -11.80
N ASN A 217 6.74 -21.49 -12.48
CA ASN A 217 7.43 -21.67 -13.77
C ASN A 217 8.90 -21.21 -13.82
N GLY A 218 9.57 -21.18 -12.66
CA GLY A 218 10.99 -20.80 -12.56
C GLY A 218 11.23 -19.30 -12.76
N ILE A 219 10.18 -18.48 -12.75
CA ILE A 219 10.28 -17.02 -12.82
C ILE A 219 11.04 -16.52 -11.60
N ARG A 220 12.05 -15.68 -11.83
CA ARG A 220 12.81 -15.02 -10.76
C ARG A 220 12.56 -13.53 -10.83
N LEU A 221 12.26 -12.93 -9.70
CA LEU A 221 12.06 -11.50 -9.56
C LEU A 221 12.99 -10.95 -8.48
N GLU A 222 13.66 -9.87 -8.82
CA GLU A 222 14.59 -9.18 -7.93
C GLU A 222 13.88 -8.09 -7.14
N ALA A 223 14.26 -7.93 -5.88
CA ALA A 223 13.95 -6.74 -5.10
C ALA A 223 14.79 -5.56 -5.60
N ILE A 224 14.34 -4.33 -5.32
CA ILE A 224 15.10 -3.14 -5.68
C ILE A 224 16.45 -3.13 -4.94
N SER A 225 17.55 -2.88 -5.66
CA SER A 225 18.87 -2.78 -5.05
C SER A 225 18.97 -1.52 -4.18
N HIS A 226 19.02 -1.69 -2.86
CA HIS A 226 19.15 -0.57 -1.91
C HIS A 226 20.41 0.26 -2.17
N LYS A 227 21.51 -0.41 -2.55
CA LYS A 227 22.78 0.26 -2.89
C LYS A 227 22.61 1.18 -4.10
N LEU A 228 22.06 0.67 -5.20
CA LEU A 228 21.85 1.47 -6.42
C LEU A 228 20.85 2.60 -6.17
N LEU A 229 19.79 2.32 -5.41
CA LEU A 229 18.81 3.33 -5.02
C LEU A 229 19.49 4.48 -4.26
N ILE A 230 20.30 4.19 -3.24
CA ILE A 230 21.05 5.19 -2.48
C ILE A 230 22.00 5.99 -3.38
N GLU A 231 22.72 5.33 -4.31
CA GLU A 231 23.60 6.01 -5.26
C GLU A 231 22.83 6.97 -6.18
N ILE A 232 21.66 6.56 -6.67
CA ILE A 232 20.77 7.40 -7.49
C ILE A 232 20.24 8.58 -6.67
N LEU A 233 19.73 8.36 -5.46
CA LEU A 233 19.22 9.44 -4.61
C LEU A 233 20.34 10.43 -4.24
N ARG A 234 21.57 9.95 -4.03
CA ARG A 234 22.75 10.81 -3.79
C ARG A 234 23.07 11.69 -4.99
N LYS A 235 23.03 11.16 -6.21
CA LYS A 235 23.22 11.93 -7.46
C LYS A 235 22.26 13.14 -7.54
N TYR A 236 21.04 12.99 -7.02
CA TYR A 236 20.02 14.03 -7.00
C TYR A 236 19.97 14.85 -5.71
N LYS A 237 20.92 14.67 -4.77
CA LYS A 237 20.96 15.35 -3.47
C LYS A 237 19.68 15.14 -2.65
N ARG A 238 19.18 13.90 -2.66
CA ARG A 238 17.97 13.45 -1.96
C ARG A 238 18.24 12.45 -0.84
N ILE A 239 19.48 12.41 -0.36
CA ILE A 239 19.88 11.67 0.84
C ILE A 239 20.52 12.66 1.83
N ASP A 240 20.16 12.57 3.11
CA ASP A 240 20.89 13.31 4.16
C ASP A 240 22.07 12.44 4.59
N GLU A 241 23.29 12.93 4.38
CA GLU A 241 24.54 12.19 4.69
C GLU A 241 24.85 12.16 6.20
N ARG A 242 23.91 12.63 7.04
CA ARG A 242 24.04 12.72 8.51
C ARG A 242 23.38 11.58 9.28
N GLN A 243 22.89 10.53 8.62
CA GLN A 243 22.39 9.30 9.24
C GLN A 243 23.19 8.08 8.79
#